data_AF-A0A2E4W7G7-F1
#
_entry.id   AF-A0A2E4W7G7-F1
#
_cell.length_a   1.000
_cell.length_b   1.000
_cell.length_c   1.000
_cell.angle_alpha   90.00
_cell.angle_beta   90.00
_cell.angle_gamma   90.00
#
_symmetry.space_group_name_H-M   'P 1'
#
loop_
_entity.id
_entity.type
_entity.pdbx_description
1 polymer ?
#
loop_
_entity_poly.entity_id
_entity_poly.type
_entity_poly.pdbx_seq_one_letter_code
_entity_poly.pdbx_strand_id
1 'polypeptide(L)'
;MRVNIRVFARLRDIVGAAELDRDIPTGATVRQLWDELVVEFPDASAYAGSLSAAVNTEYAKMETMLHDGDEVAFLPPVSGGQLLL
;
A
#
# COMPACT_ATOMS: atom_id res chain seq x y z
N MET A 1 16.00 -6.31 0.86
CA MET A 1 16.01 -4.98 0.21
C MET A 1 15.09 -4.09 1.00
N ARG A 2 15.37 -2.78 1.06
CA ARG A 2 14.57 -1.83 1.83
C ARG A 2 13.66 -1.04 0.89
N VAL A 3 12.40 -0.94 1.24
CA VAL A 3 11.42 -0.11 0.52
C VAL A 3 10.76 0.86 1.49
N ASN A 4 10.27 1.99 0.97
CA ASN A 4 9.47 2.94 1.73
C ASN A 4 8.01 2.84 1.30
N ILE A 5 7.12 2.58 2.25
CA ILE A 5 5.67 2.54 2.02
C ILE A 5 5.08 3.89 2.38
N ARG A 6 4.20 4.41 1.52
CA ARG A 6 3.38 5.59 1.80
C ARG A 6 1.92 5.21 1.86
N VAL A 7 1.24 5.63 2.92
CA VAL A 7 -0.19 5.34 3.15
C VAL A 7 -1.00 6.62 3.32
N PHE A 8 -2.22 6.58 2.81
CA PHE A 8 -3.06 7.76 2.65
C PHE A 8 -4.45 7.55 3.26
N ALA A 9 -5.15 8.66 3.51
CA ALA A 9 -6.52 8.68 4.01
C ALA A 9 -6.71 7.73 5.21
N ARG A 10 -7.82 7.00 5.25
CA ARG A 10 -8.14 6.08 6.35
C ARG A 10 -7.13 4.95 6.54
N LEU A 11 -6.37 4.58 5.50
CA LEU A 11 -5.28 3.61 5.66
C LEU A 11 -4.15 4.17 6.53
N ARG A 12 -3.90 5.49 6.48
CA ARG A 12 -2.99 6.18 7.40
C ARG A 12 -3.44 6.06 8.85
N ASP A 13 -4.74 6.19 9.10
CA ASP A 13 -5.30 6.10 10.46
C ASP A 13 -5.20 4.67 11.01
N ILE A 14 -5.40 3.67 10.15
CA ILE A 14 -5.24 2.24 10.50
C ILE A 14 -3.79 1.92 10.85
N VAL A 15 -2.85 2.39 10.02
CA VAL A 15 -1.42 2.15 10.20
C VAL A 15 -0.82 3.00 11.33
N GLY A 16 -1.43 4.16 11.63
CA GLY A 16 -0.94 5.10 12.65
C GLY A 16 0.27 5.94 12.20
N ALA A 17 0.71 5.80 10.94
CA ALA A 17 1.84 6.53 10.37
C ALA A 17 1.55 6.87 8.90
N ALA A 18 2.18 7.94 8.39
CA ALA A 18 2.11 8.31 6.97
C ALA A 18 3.06 7.46 6.09
N GLU A 19 4.17 7.02 6.68
CA GLU A 19 5.24 6.31 5.98
C GLU A 19 5.78 5.18 6.86
N LEU A 20 6.23 4.11 6.22
CA LEU A 20 6.82 2.94 6.87
C LEU A 20 7.98 2.44 6.03
N ASP A 21 9.15 2.26 6.63
CA ASP A 21 10.22 1.51 5.97
C ASP A 21 10.08 0.02 6.26
N ARG A 22 10.27 -0.83 5.25
CA ARG A 22 10.23 -2.28 5.38
C ARG A 22 11.41 -2.95 4.68
N ASP A 23 11.99 -3.93 5.37
CA ASP A 23 12.95 -4.85 4.79
C ASP A 23 12.19 -6.08 4.27
N ILE A 24 12.27 -6.31 2.96
CA ILE A 24 11.57 -7.40 2.27
C ILE A 24 12.53 -8.28 1.45
N PRO A 25 12.14 -9.53 1.13
CA PRO A 25 12.93 -10.40 0.27
C PRO A 25 13.16 -9.77 -1.12
N THR A 26 14.34 -10.00 -1.70
CA THR A 26 14.62 -9.59 -3.07
C THR A 26 13.66 -10.27 -4.04
N GLY A 27 13.09 -9.50 -4.96
CA GLY A 27 12.12 -9.99 -5.94
C GLY A 27 10.68 -10.11 -5.40
N ALA A 28 10.42 -9.60 -4.18
CA ALA A 28 9.07 -9.48 -3.67
C ALA A 28 8.21 -8.56 -4.55
N THR A 29 6.91 -8.85 -4.60
CA THR A 29 5.94 -8.05 -5.36
C THR A 29 5.20 -7.07 -4.46
N VAL A 30 4.55 -6.08 -5.08
CA VAL A 30 3.64 -5.15 -4.39
C VAL A 30 2.57 -5.91 -3.57
N ARG A 31 2.04 -7.01 -4.10
CA ARG A 31 1.08 -7.88 -3.39
C ARG A 31 1.64 -8.45 -2.10
N GLN A 32 2.85 -8.98 -2.15
CA GLN A 32 3.49 -9.59 -0.98
C GLN A 32 3.77 -8.52 0.09
N LEU A 33 4.20 -7.33 -0.32
CA LEU A 33 4.35 -6.19 0.60
C LEU A 33 3.01 -5.80 1.25
N TRP A 34 1.92 -5.77 0.47
CA TRP A 34 0.59 -5.51 0.99
C TRP A 34 0.11 -6.59 1.96
N ASP A 35 0.32 -7.87 1.63
CA ASP A 35 -0.08 -9.00 2.46
C ASP A 35 0.68 -8.98 3.81
N GLU A 36 1.98 -8.64 3.81
CA GLU A 36 2.76 -8.42 5.03
C GLU A 36 2.19 -7.26 5.87
N LEU A 37 1.83 -6.15 5.21
CA LEU A 37 1.21 -5.02 5.89
C LEU A 37 -0.14 -5.38 6.54
N VAL A 38 -0.94 -6.21 5.88
CA VAL A 38 -2.23 -6.69 6.43
C VAL A 38 -2.03 -7.64 7.62
N VAL A 39 -0.96 -8.44 7.64
CA VAL A 39 -0.62 -9.26 8.82
C VAL A 39 -0.32 -8.38 10.03
N GLU A 40 0.40 -7.27 9.83
CA GLU A 40 0.73 -6.31 10.89
C GLU A 40 -0.48 -5.43 11.29
N PHE A 41 -1.30 -5.03 10.31
CA PHE A 41 -2.47 -4.17 10.47
C PHE A 41 -3.73 -4.84 9.91
N PRO A 42 -4.38 -5.77 10.64
CA PRO A 42 -5.48 -6.58 10.12
C PRO A 42 -6.68 -5.77 9.57
N ASP A 43 -6.95 -4.59 10.14
CA ASP A 43 -8.03 -3.71 9.69
C ASP A 43 -7.81 -3.17 8.26
N ALA A 44 -6.57 -3.19 7.75
CA ALA A 44 -6.25 -2.80 6.39
C ALA A 44 -6.83 -3.79 5.34
N SER A 45 -7.13 -5.03 5.74
CA SER A 45 -7.71 -6.07 4.86
C SER A 45 -9.02 -5.63 4.18
N ALA A 46 -9.75 -4.67 4.76
CA ALA A 46 -10.96 -4.09 4.17
C ALA A 46 -10.73 -3.46 2.78
N TYR A 47 -9.48 -3.12 2.44
CA TYR A 47 -9.11 -2.53 1.15
C TYR A 47 -8.60 -3.52 0.11
N ALA A 48 -8.40 -4.80 0.44
CA ALA A 48 -7.72 -5.76 -0.43
C ALA A 48 -8.36 -5.90 -1.83
N GLY A 49 -9.66 -5.65 -1.97
CA GLY A 49 -10.40 -5.72 -3.24
C GLY A 49 -10.50 -4.41 -4.02
N SER A 50 -10.07 -3.27 -3.46
CA SER A 50 -10.27 -1.94 -4.06
C SER A 50 -9.05 -1.02 -3.99
N LEU A 51 -7.96 -1.49 -3.38
CA LEU A 51 -6.71 -0.77 -3.25
C LEU A 51 -5.99 -0.67 -4.59
N SER A 52 -5.58 0.55 -4.95
CA SER A 52 -4.58 0.76 -6.01
C SER A 52 -3.20 0.93 -5.39
N ALA A 53 -2.17 0.61 -6.17
CA ALA A 53 -0.78 0.83 -5.77
C ALA A 53 -0.05 1.68 -6.81
N ALA A 54 0.97 2.40 -6.34
CA ALA A 54 1.95 3.05 -7.20
C ALA A 54 3.36 2.73 -6.72
N VAL A 55 4.29 2.56 -7.65
CA VAL A 55 5.73 2.40 -7.39
C VAL A 55 6.44 3.57 -8.04
N ASN A 56 7.22 4.33 -7.26
CA ASN A 56 7.95 5.51 -7.72
C ASN A 56 7.05 6.49 -8.52
N THR A 57 5.89 6.84 -7.96
CA THR A 57 4.87 7.74 -8.53
C THR A 57 4.12 7.24 -9.78
N GLU A 58 4.38 6.01 -10.23
CA GLU A 58 3.66 5.38 -11.34
C GLU A 58 2.71 4.29 -10.86
N TYR A 59 1.48 4.25 -11.38
CA TYR A 59 0.54 3.18 -11.06
C TYR A 59 1.12 1.81 -11.39
N ALA A 60 1.06 0.90 -10.42
CA ALA A 60 1.65 -0.42 -10.50
C ALA A 60 0.58 -1.49 -10.30
N LYS A 61 0.79 -2.64 -10.97
CA LYS A 61 -0.01 -3.84 -10.69
C LYS A 61 0.48 -4.45 -9.38
N MET A 62 -0.39 -5.23 -8.74
CA MET A 62 -0.02 -5.96 -7.52
C MET A 62 1.09 -6.99 -7.78
N GLU A 63 1.24 -7.45 -9.02
CA GLU A 63 2.28 -8.39 -9.44
C GLU A 63 3.61 -7.69 -9.81
N THR A 64 3.67 -6.35 -9.77
CA THR A 64 4.91 -5.61 -10.03
C THR A 64 5.98 -6.02 -9.01
N MET A 65 7.16 -6.39 -9.51
CA MET A 65 8.33 -6.71 -8.71
C MET A 65 8.96 -5.42 -8.19
N LEU A 66 9.30 -5.41 -6.90
CA LEU A 66 9.95 -4.29 -6.23
C LEU A 66 11.47 -4.42 -6.28
N HIS A 67 12.13 -3.27 -6.20
CA HIS A 67 13.58 -3.14 -6.14
C HIS A 67 13.99 -2.40 -4.86
N ASP A 68 15.28 -2.49 -4.54
CA ASP A 68 15.84 -1.78 -3.39
C ASP A 68 15.71 -0.26 -3.56
N GLY A 69 15.21 0.40 -2.52
CA GLY A 69 14.96 1.84 -2.49
C GLY A 69 13.63 2.29 -3.09
N ASP A 70 12.79 1.39 -3.61
CA ASP A 70 11.50 1.78 -4.18
C ASP A 70 10.58 2.43 -3.14
N GLU A 71 9.89 3.50 -3.57
CA GLU A 71 8.75 4.06 -2.86
C GLU A 71 7.47 3.37 -3.36
N VAL A 72 6.67 2.82 -2.44
CA VAL A 72 5.41 2.15 -2.73
C VAL A 72 4.26 2.87 -2.05
N ALA A 73 3.37 3.46 -2.82
CA ALA A 73 2.17 4.11 -2.31
C ALA A 73 0.97 3.15 -2.37
N PHE A 74 0.29 2.95 -1.25
CA PHE A 74 -1.00 2.27 -1.19
C PHE A 74 -2.13 3.29 -1.15
N LEU A 75 -2.99 3.23 -2.16
CA LEU A 75 -4.02 4.23 -2.45
C LEU A 75 -5.41 3.61 -2.26
N PRO A 76 -6.06 3.83 -1.09
CA PRO A 76 -7.46 3.52 -0.92
C PRO A 76 -8.33 4.22 -1.98
N PRO A 77 -9.49 3.65 -2.33
CA PRO A 77 -10.41 4.32 -3.24
C PRO A 77 -10.74 5.72 -2.70
N VAL A 78 -10.70 6.71 -3.60
CA VAL A 78 -11.10 8.07 -3.23
C VAL A 78 -12.56 8.03 -2.79
N SER A 79 -12.84 8.46 -1.56
CA SER A 79 -14.20 8.71 -1.12
C SER A 79 -14.68 9.99 -1.82
N GLY A 80 -15.09 9.88 -3.08
CA GLY A 80 -15.97 10.87 -3.68
C GLY A 80 -17.17 11.01 -2.76
N GLY A 81 -17.45 12.22 -2.28
CA GLY A 81 -18.53 12.49 -1.34
C GLY A 81 -19.81 11.78 -1.79
N GLN A 82 -20.50 11.15 -0.85
CA GLN A 82 -21.80 10.51 -1.11
C GLN A 82 -22.64 11.44 -1.99
N LEU A 83 -22.97 10.95 -3.19
CA LEU A 83 -24.09 11.50 -3.92
C LEU A 83 -25.31 11.12 -3.07
N LEU A 84 -25.75 12.04 -2.21
CA LEU A 84 -27.09 12.03 -1.65
C LEU A 84 -28.03 12.20 -2.85
N LEU A 85 -28.59 11.08 -3.32
CA LEU A 85 -29.84 11.05 -4.08
C LEU A 85 -30.91 10.45 -3.18
#